data_AF-A0A7C7PWC4-F1
#
_entry.id   AF-A0A7C7PWC4-F1
#
_cell.length_a   1.000
_cell.length_b   1.000
_cell.length_c   1.000
_cell.angle_alpha   90.00
_cell.angle_beta   90.00
_cell.angle_gamma   90.00
#
_symmetry.space_group_name_H-M   'P 1'
#
loop_
_entity.id
_entity.type
_entity.pdbx_description
1 polymer ?
#
loop_
_entity_poly.entity_id
_entity_poly.type
_entity_poly.pdbx_seq_one_letter_code
_entity_poly.pdbx_strand_id
1 'polypeptide(L)'
;MGGLVAKALGTEASPSAVAQAIEADPAALERVRKLELDHEAELTRMHLEAETARLAEVNQTMRAEAASHDPYVRRWRPTFGYLTALARIIQCAAIAWSIVASPEQAGSVAQAVTALTPMWGVALAVLGINVTSRSRDKQVAAGQTPAPGIAGAIARRIMGKPRHG
;
A
#
# COMPACT_ATOMS: atom_id res chain seq x y z
N MET A 1 17.61 -10.53 32.78
CA MET A 1 16.99 -10.07 34.04
C MET A 1 17.76 -10.50 35.29
N GLY A 2 17.99 -11.79 35.54
CA GLY A 2 18.66 -12.26 36.78
C GLY A 2 20.00 -11.61 37.13
N GLY A 3 20.87 -11.36 36.15
CA GLY A 3 22.16 -10.71 36.38
C GLY A 3 22.10 -9.19 36.67
N LEU A 4 21.09 -8.48 36.16
CA LEU A 4 20.91 -7.04 36.41
C LEU A 4 20.31 -6.78 37.79
N VAL A 5 19.34 -7.62 38.19
CA VAL A 5 18.71 -7.58 39.51
C VAL A 5 19.72 -7.96 40.60
N ALA A 6 20.50 -9.02 40.41
CA ALA A 6 21.55 -9.45 41.34
C ALA A 6 22.66 -8.39 41.52
N LYS A 7 23.07 -7.72 40.43
CA LYS A 7 24.02 -6.60 40.49
C LYS A 7 23.47 -5.38 41.23
N ALA A 8 22.17 -5.08 41.09
CA ALA A 8 21.50 -3.99 41.80
C ALA A 8 21.30 -4.29 43.30
N LEU A 9 21.15 -5.56 43.66
CA LEU A 9 21.00 -6.02 45.04
C LEU A 9 22.33 -6.37 45.72
N GLY A 10 23.43 -6.45 44.96
CA GLY A 10 24.74 -6.84 45.47
C GLY A 10 24.86 -8.32 45.82
N THR A 11 24.03 -9.18 45.22
CA THR A 11 23.95 -10.62 45.51
C THR A 11 24.36 -11.46 44.31
N GLU A 12 24.53 -12.77 44.53
CA GLU A 12 24.80 -13.70 43.44
C GLU A 12 23.61 -13.78 42.48
N ALA A 13 23.89 -13.97 41.19
CA ALA A 13 22.89 -14.08 40.12
C ALA A 13 22.16 -15.45 40.13
N SER A 14 21.76 -15.93 41.31
CA SER A 14 20.91 -17.12 41.48
C SER A 14 19.49 -16.70 41.91
N PRO A 15 18.44 -17.32 41.36
CA PRO A 15 17.06 -16.98 41.72
C PRO A 15 16.77 -17.10 43.22
N SER A 16 17.42 -18.03 43.92
CA SER A 16 17.27 -18.24 45.36
C SER A 16 17.95 -17.16 46.19
N ALA A 17 19.14 -16.68 45.80
CA ALA A 17 19.84 -15.60 46.51
C ALA A 17 19.13 -14.25 46.35
N VAL A 18 18.52 -14.00 45.19
CA VAL A 18 17.70 -12.81 44.94
C VAL A 18 16.41 -12.86 45.77
N ALA A 19 15.74 -14.00 45.86
CA ALA A 19 14.54 -14.16 46.68
C ALA A 19 14.81 -13.94 48.18
N GLN A 20 15.90 -14.49 48.72
CA GLN A 20 16.29 -14.26 50.12
C GLN A 20 16.65 -12.81 50.42
N ALA A 21 17.32 -12.12 49.48
CA ALA A 21 17.65 -10.70 49.64
C ALA A 21 16.41 -9.80 49.62
N ILE A 22 15.37 -10.19 48.88
CA ILE A 22 14.09 -9.50 48.83
C ILE A 22 13.26 -9.76 50.09
N GLU A 23 13.27 -10.98 50.65
CA GLU A 23 12.62 -11.29 51.93
C GLU A 23 13.29 -10.59 53.11
N ALA A 24 14.61 -10.42 53.07
CA ALA A 24 15.37 -9.78 54.15
C ALA A 24 15.25 -8.24 54.17
N ASP A 25 14.92 -7.60 53.05
CA ASP A 25 14.85 -6.14 52.92
C ASP A 25 13.63 -5.69 52.08
N PRO A 26 12.58 -5.11 52.70
CA PRO A 26 11.45 -4.53 51.98
C PRO A 26 11.85 -3.44 50.97
N ALA A 27 12.96 -2.72 51.19
CA ALA A 27 13.48 -1.72 50.26
C ALA A 27 14.21 -2.34 49.05
N ALA A 28 14.58 -3.62 49.11
CA ALA A 28 15.08 -4.37 47.95
C ALA A 28 13.96 -4.61 46.93
N LEU A 29 12.73 -4.88 47.39
CA LEU A 29 11.57 -5.08 46.51
C LEU A 29 11.26 -3.82 45.68
N GLU A 30 11.28 -2.64 46.30
CA GLU A 30 11.05 -1.36 45.60
C GLU A 30 12.14 -1.07 44.55
N ARG A 31 13.41 -1.39 44.87
CA ARG A 31 14.53 -1.22 43.94
C ARG A 31 14.42 -2.13 42.72
N VAL A 32 14.00 -3.39 42.91
CA VAL A 32 13.77 -4.31 41.79
C VAL A 32 12.61 -3.84 40.93
N ARG A 33 11.49 -3.44 41.55
CA ARG A 33 10.33 -2.95 40.81
C ARG A 33 10.62 -1.69 40.00
N LYS A 34 11.40 -0.77 40.56
CA LYS A 34 11.88 0.42 39.84
C LYS A 34 12.78 0.04 38.66
N LEU A 35 13.70 -0.90 38.85
CA LEU A 35 14.58 -1.38 37.79
C LEU A 35 13.81 -2.07 36.65
N GLU A 36 12.76 -2.83 36.97
CA GLU A 36 11.87 -3.45 35.98
C GLU A 36 11.12 -2.39 35.18
N LEU A 37 10.53 -1.40 35.85
CA LEU A 37 9.82 -0.29 35.19
C LEU A 37 10.75 0.53 34.28
N ASP A 38 11.96 0.85 34.76
CA ASP A 38 12.96 1.59 33.99
C ASP A 38 13.40 0.78 32.76
N HIS A 39 13.58 -0.54 32.91
CA HIS A 39 13.96 -1.41 31.80
C HIS A 39 12.84 -1.60 30.78
N GLU A 40 11.59 -1.75 31.21
CA GLU A 40 10.43 -1.80 30.30
C GLU A 40 10.29 -0.49 29.52
N ALA A 41 10.48 0.65 30.18
CA ALA A 41 10.46 1.96 29.53
C ALA A 41 11.59 2.09 28.49
N GLU A 42 12.80 1.60 28.81
CA GLU A 42 13.94 1.59 27.91
C GLU A 42 13.71 0.68 26.70
N LEU A 43 13.21 -0.55 26.90
CA LEU A 43 12.87 -1.49 25.83
C LEU A 43 11.79 -0.91 24.91
N THR A 44 10.75 -0.33 25.49
CA THR A 44 9.66 0.33 24.73
C THR A 44 10.21 1.47 23.89
N ARG A 45 11.08 2.30 24.47
CA ARG A 45 11.72 3.40 23.77
C ARG A 45 12.60 2.91 22.62
N MET A 46 13.46 1.92 22.84
CA MET A 46 14.29 1.33 21.78
C MET A 46 13.45 0.72 20.66
N HIS A 47 12.33 0.07 21.00
CA HIS A 47 11.40 -0.48 20.01
C HIS A 47 10.76 0.62 19.15
N LEU A 48 10.29 1.70 19.79
CA LEU A 48 9.72 2.86 19.06
C LEU A 48 10.77 3.57 18.19
N GLU A 49 12.00 3.72 18.68
CA GLU A 49 13.11 4.28 17.90
C GLU A 49 13.43 3.40 16.67
N ALA A 50 13.48 2.08 16.84
CA ALA A 50 13.71 1.14 15.74
C ALA A 50 12.59 1.15 14.69
N GLU A 51 11.32 1.15 15.13
CA GLU A 51 10.17 1.25 14.22
C GLU A 51 10.14 2.62 13.51
N THR A 52 10.48 3.70 14.21
CA THR A 52 10.57 5.04 13.60
C THR A 52 11.67 5.10 12.55
N ALA A 53 12.85 4.54 12.84
CA ALA A 53 13.96 4.48 11.89
C ALA A 53 13.60 3.65 10.65
N ARG A 54 12.97 2.49 10.85
CA ARG A 54 12.49 1.63 9.76
C ARG A 54 11.45 2.35 8.90
N LEU A 55 10.47 3.02 9.50
CA LEU A 55 9.48 3.82 8.78
C LEU A 55 10.12 4.98 8.02
N ALA A 56 11.14 5.63 8.59
CA ALA A 56 11.86 6.72 7.93
C ALA A 56 12.61 6.21 6.68
N GLU A 57 13.29 5.07 6.77
CA GLU A 57 14.00 4.44 5.66
C GLU A 57 13.04 4.03 4.53
N VAL A 58 11.93 3.36 4.87
CA VAL A 58 10.89 3.01 3.90
C VAL A 58 10.29 4.25 3.23
N ASN A 59 10.05 5.32 3.98
CA ASN A 59 9.59 6.58 3.39
C ASN A 59 10.66 7.24 2.51
N GLN A 60 11.93 7.12 2.86
CA GLN A 60 13.02 7.65 2.05
C GLN A 60 13.13 6.92 0.71
N THR A 61 13.06 5.58 0.71
CA THR A 61 13.09 4.79 -0.53
C THR A 61 11.86 5.07 -1.39
N MET A 62 10.66 5.12 -0.81
CA MET A 62 9.44 5.48 -1.54
C MET A 62 9.53 6.88 -2.17
N ARG A 63 10.09 7.87 -1.46
CA ARG A 63 10.31 9.21 -2.03
C ARG A 63 11.35 9.21 -3.15
N ALA A 64 12.43 8.44 -3.00
CA ALA A 64 13.46 8.30 -4.03
C ALA A 64 12.89 7.63 -5.29
N GLU A 65 12.07 6.60 -5.15
CA GLU A 65 11.37 5.94 -6.25
C GLU A 65 10.34 6.86 -6.90
N ALA A 66 9.56 7.61 -6.11
CA ALA A 66 8.61 8.58 -6.64
C ALA A 66 9.30 9.75 -7.36
N ALA A 67 10.48 10.14 -6.91
CA ALA A 67 11.33 11.14 -7.56
C ALA A 67 12.13 10.58 -8.75
N SER A 68 12.15 9.26 -8.95
CA SER A 68 12.80 8.65 -10.10
C SER A 68 12.08 9.10 -11.37
N HIS A 69 12.77 9.96 -12.13
CA HIS A 69 12.23 10.65 -13.30
C HIS A 69 12.12 9.78 -14.56
N ASP A 70 12.07 8.44 -14.43
CA ASP A 70 12.08 7.54 -15.57
C ASP A 70 10.98 7.92 -16.59
N PRO A 71 11.37 8.45 -17.77
CA PRO A 71 10.42 8.91 -18.76
C PRO A 71 9.61 7.75 -19.36
N TYR A 72 10.12 6.52 -19.34
CA TYR A 72 9.41 5.34 -19.81
C TYR A 72 8.26 4.97 -18.86
N VAL A 73 8.54 4.90 -17.56
CA VAL A 73 7.53 4.62 -16.52
C VAL A 73 6.45 5.71 -16.44
N ARG A 74 6.80 6.97 -16.74
CA ARG A 74 5.81 8.06 -16.77
C ARG A 74 4.96 8.07 -18.04
N ARG A 75 5.50 7.61 -19.17
CA ARG A 75 4.85 7.70 -20.49
C ARG A 75 4.05 6.47 -20.89
N TRP A 76 4.33 5.29 -20.34
CA TRP A 76 3.61 4.07 -20.78
C TRP A 76 2.08 4.17 -20.60
N ARG A 77 1.59 4.74 -19.47
CA ARG A 77 0.14 4.88 -19.21
C ARG A 77 -0.53 5.76 -20.28
N PRO A 78 -0.06 7.00 -20.56
CA PRO A 78 -0.55 7.78 -21.69
C PRO A 78 -0.38 7.08 -23.05
N THR A 79 0.78 6.46 -23.32
CA THR A 79 1.06 5.81 -24.61
C THR A 79 0.09 4.69 -24.91
N PHE A 80 -0.26 3.87 -23.91
CA PHE A 80 -1.28 2.83 -24.07
C PHE A 80 -2.62 3.43 -24.52
N GLY A 81 -3.08 4.50 -23.86
CA GLY A 81 -4.32 5.18 -24.26
C GLY A 81 -4.30 5.73 -25.68
N TYR A 82 -3.19 6.36 -26.09
CA TYR A 82 -3.04 6.87 -27.47
C TYR A 82 -3.02 5.75 -28.51
N LEU A 83 -2.30 4.66 -28.25
CA LEU A 83 -2.24 3.50 -29.15
C LEU A 83 -3.61 2.82 -29.26
N THR A 84 -4.33 2.67 -28.15
CA THR A 84 -5.70 2.14 -28.15
C THR A 84 -6.66 3.02 -28.95
N ALA A 85 -6.58 4.35 -28.80
CA ALA A 85 -7.38 5.29 -29.57
C ALA A 85 -7.05 5.24 -31.08
N LEU A 86 -5.76 5.19 -31.43
CA LEU A 86 -5.31 5.07 -32.81
C LEU A 86 -5.79 3.76 -33.44
N ALA A 87 -5.61 2.64 -32.74
CA ALA A 87 -6.09 1.33 -33.19
C ALA A 87 -7.61 1.34 -33.42
N ARG A 88 -8.37 2.01 -32.55
CA ARG A 88 -9.82 2.16 -32.72
C ARG A 88 -10.18 2.96 -33.97
N ILE A 89 -9.48 4.06 -34.24
CA ILE A 89 -9.69 4.88 -35.44
C ILE A 89 -9.41 4.07 -36.70
N ILE A 90 -8.27 3.36 -36.73
CA ILE A 90 -7.89 2.51 -37.86
C ILE A 90 -8.95 1.42 -38.07
N GLN A 91 -9.42 0.78 -37.00
CA GLN A 91 -10.44 -0.24 -37.10
C GLN A 91 -11.77 0.32 -37.63
N CYS A 92 -12.23 1.47 -37.14
CA CYS A 92 -13.44 2.12 -37.66
C CYS A 92 -13.31 2.49 -39.13
N ALA A 93 -12.16 3.03 -39.54
CA ALA A 93 -11.89 3.35 -40.94
C ALA A 93 -11.86 2.09 -41.83
N ALA A 94 -11.24 1.01 -41.37
CA ALA A 94 -11.22 -0.27 -42.09
C ALA A 94 -12.62 -0.87 -42.25
N ILE A 95 -13.45 -0.81 -41.21
CA ILE A 95 -14.84 -1.27 -41.28
C ILE A 95 -15.64 -0.41 -42.28
N ALA A 96 -15.57 0.92 -42.16
CA ALA A 96 -16.26 1.82 -43.09
C ALA A 96 -15.82 1.59 -44.54
N TRP A 97 -14.52 1.43 -44.78
CA TRP A 97 -13.97 1.11 -46.09
C TRP A 97 -14.49 -0.24 -46.62
N SER A 98 -14.50 -1.28 -45.78
CA SER A 98 -14.97 -2.62 -46.17
C SER A 98 -16.44 -2.62 -46.63
N ILE A 99 -17.29 -1.81 -45.99
CA ILE A 99 -18.72 -1.69 -46.35
C ILE A 99 -18.88 -1.03 -47.73
N VAL A 100 -18.02 -0.07 -48.08
CA VAL A 100 -18.06 0.63 -49.38
C VAL A 100 -17.42 -0.21 -50.49
N ALA A 101 -16.27 -0.82 -50.22
CA ALA A 101 -15.47 -1.55 -51.21
C ALA A 101 -15.96 -2.98 -51.46
N SER A 102 -16.57 -3.62 -50.46
CA SER A 102 -17.00 -5.03 -50.50
C SER A 102 -18.27 -5.25 -49.66
N PRO A 103 -19.40 -4.65 -50.06
CA PRO A 103 -20.65 -4.71 -49.30
C PRO A 103 -21.16 -6.15 -49.08
N GLU A 104 -20.84 -7.07 -49.98
CA GLU A 104 -21.16 -8.50 -49.87
C GLU A 104 -20.48 -9.17 -48.66
N GLN A 105 -19.38 -8.60 -48.16
CA GLN A 105 -18.67 -9.10 -46.98
C GLN A 105 -19.11 -8.41 -45.68
N ALA A 106 -20.07 -7.48 -45.72
CA ALA A 106 -20.50 -6.74 -44.52
C ALA A 106 -20.94 -7.68 -43.38
N GLY A 107 -21.57 -8.81 -43.71
CA GLY A 107 -21.99 -9.81 -42.73
C GLY A 107 -20.81 -10.50 -42.01
N SER A 108 -19.77 -10.89 -42.75
CA SER A 108 -18.58 -11.53 -42.16
C SER A 108 -17.75 -10.52 -41.36
N VAL A 109 -17.65 -9.28 -41.82
CA VAL A 109 -17.02 -8.18 -41.09
C VAL A 109 -17.74 -7.92 -39.77
N ALA A 110 -19.07 -7.86 -39.75
CA ALA A 110 -19.86 -7.68 -38.53
C ALA A 110 -19.64 -8.81 -37.52
N GLN A 111 -19.55 -10.07 -37.98
CA GLN A 111 -19.24 -11.21 -37.12
C GLN A 111 -17.83 -11.10 -36.53
N ALA A 112 -16.82 -10.74 -37.33
CA ALA A 112 -15.46 -10.56 -36.87
C ALA A 112 -15.35 -9.44 -35.82
N VAL A 113 -16.05 -8.31 -36.01
CA VAL A 113 -16.13 -7.22 -35.03
C VAL A 113 -16.78 -7.69 -33.73
N THR A 114 -17.84 -8.49 -33.82
CA THR A 114 -18.49 -9.08 -32.65
C THR A 114 -17.52 -9.99 -31.88
N ALA A 115 -16.80 -10.86 -32.58
CA ALA A 115 -15.80 -11.74 -31.99
C ALA A 115 -14.63 -10.99 -31.32
N LEU A 116 -14.28 -9.79 -31.81
CA LEU A 116 -13.25 -8.92 -31.23
C LEU A 116 -13.72 -8.14 -29.98
N THR A 117 -15.03 -8.10 -29.71
CA THR A 117 -15.61 -7.29 -28.61
C THR A 117 -15.04 -7.62 -27.22
N PRO A 118 -14.82 -8.89 -26.84
CA PRO A 118 -14.24 -9.22 -25.53
C PRO A 118 -12.84 -8.65 -25.33
N MET A 119 -11.98 -8.71 -26.36
CA MET A 119 -10.63 -8.14 -26.33
C MET A 119 -10.69 -6.62 -26.08
N TRP A 120 -11.61 -5.92 -26.76
CA TRP A 120 -11.84 -4.50 -26.54
C TRP A 120 -12.41 -4.19 -25.16
N GLY A 121 -13.27 -5.06 -24.62
CA GLY A 121 -13.77 -4.95 -23.25
C GLY A 121 -12.63 -4.89 -22.23
N VAL A 122 -11.65 -5.78 -22.35
CA VAL A 122 -10.45 -5.78 -21.50
C VAL A 122 -9.61 -4.51 -21.69
N ALA A 123 -9.33 -4.13 -22.94
CA ALA A 123 -8.53 -2.95 -23.24
C ALA A 123 -9.16 -1.66 -22.69
N LEU A 124 -10.48 -1.50 -22.81
CA LEU A 124 -11.22 -0.35 -22.30
C LEU A 124 -11.34 -0.37 -20.77
N ALA A 125 -11.43 -1.55 -20.14
CA ALA A 125 -11.37 -1.67 -18.68
C ALA A 125 -10.02 -1.19 -18.14
N VAL A 126 -8.91 -1.63 -18.76
CA VAL A 126 -7.56 -1.17 -18.41
C VAL A 126 -7.42 0.34 -18.62
N LEU A 127 -7.96 0.88 -19.71
CA LEU A 127 -7.96 2.32 -19.95
C LEU A 127 -8.77 3.08 -18.88
N GLY A 128 -9.94 2.58 -18.49
CA GLY A 128 -10.77 3.15 -17.42
C GLY A 128 -10.05 3.19 -16.07
N ILE A 129 -9.36 2.10 -15.71
CA ILE A 129 -8.52 2.06 -14.50
C ILE A 129 -7.39 3.10 -14.61
N ASN A 130 -6.71 3.20 -15.75
CA ASN A 130 -5.64 4.18 -15.95
C ASN A 130 -6.13 5.64 -15.81
N VAL A 131 -7.29 5.97 -16.39
CA VAL A 131 -7.88 7.32 -16.30
C VAL A 131 -8.28 7.65 -14.86
N THR A 132 -8.93 6.71 -14.17
CA THR A 132 -9.36 6.93 -12.77
C THR A 132 -8.17 7.03 -11.82
N SER A 133 -7.16 6.16 -11.95
CA SER A 133 -5.93 6.26 -11.15
C SER A 133 -5.20 7.57 -11.39
N ARG A 134 -5.03 8.00 -12.66
CA ARG A 134 -4.38 9.29 -12.96
C ARG A 134 -5.17 10.49 -12.43
N SER A 135 -6.50 10.42 -12.43
CA SER A 135 -7.34 11.46 -11.83
C SER A 135 -7.13 11.54 -10.31
N ARG A 136 -7.01 10.39 -9.63
CA ARG A 136 -6.67 10.35 -8.20
C ARG A 136 -5.28 10.89 -7.93
N ASP A 137 -4.28 10.53 -8.73
CA ASP A 137 -2.92 11.05 -8.58
C ASP A 137 -2.90 12.58 -8.64
N LYS A 138 -3.70 13.18 -9.55
CA LYS A 138 -3.88 14.64 -9.63
C LYS A 138 -4.61 15.23 -8.41
N GLN A 139 -5.61 14.54 -7.88
CA GLN A 139 -6.33 14.97 -6.67
C GLN A 139 -5.40 14.96 -5.45
N VAL A 140 -4.61 13.89 -5.27
CA VAL A 140 -3.61 13.80 -4.19
C VAL A 140 -2.55 14.89 -4.33
N ALA A 141 -2.03 15.12 -5.55
CA ALA A 141 -1.09 16.20 -5.81
C ALA A 141 -1.68 17.60 -5.52
N ALA A 142 -2.99 17.77 -5.67
CA ALA A 142 -3.73 18.98 -5.30
C ALA A 142 -4.11 19.05 -3.81
N GLY A 143 -3.64 18.12 -2.98
CA GLY A 143 -3.95 18.06 -1.55
C GLY A 143 -5.36 17.55 -1.21
N GLN A 144 -6.08 16.99 -2.19
CA GLN A 144 -7.43 16.45 -1.99
C GLN A 144 -7.36 14.97 -1.62
N THR A 145 -8.22 14.54 -0.68
CA THR A 145 -8.39 13.13 -0.35
C THR A 145 -9.31 12.48 -1.38
N PRO A 146 -8.83 11.56 -2.24
CA PRO A 146 -9.65 11.03 -3.32
C PRO A 146 -10.83 10.24 -2.78
N ALA A 147 -12.00 10.44 -3.40
CA ALA A 147 -13.17 9.62 -3.08
C ALA A 147 -12.85 8.14 -3.32
N PRO A 148 -13.35 7.26 -2.44
CA PRO A 148 -13.07 5.84 -2.55
C PRO A 148 -13.64 5.26 -3.84
N GLY A 149 -12.86 4.39 -4.49
CA GLY A 149 -13.32 3.68 -5.68
C GLY A 149 -14.52 2.79 -5.41
N ILE A 150 -15.15 2.29 -6.46
CA ILE A 150 -16.32 1.42 -6.37
C ILE A 150 -16.08 0.25 -5.40
N ALA A 151 -14.91 -0.41 -5.48
CA ALA A 151 -14.52 -1.46 -4.53
C ALA A 151 -14.42 -0.94 -3.09
N GLY A 152 -13.86 0.26 -2.87
CA GLY A 152 -13.78 0.90 -1.55
C GLY A 152 -15.11 1.45 -1.03
N ALA A 153 -16.08 1.70 -1.90
CA ALA A 153 -17.45 2.07 -1.56
C ALA A 153 -18.27 0.83 -1.19
N ILE A 154 -18.10 -0.27 -1.93
CA ILE A 154 -18.69 -1.58 -1.62
C ILE A 154 -18.13 -2.11 -0.30
N ALA A 155 -16.80 -2.09 -0.13
CA ALA A 155 -16.15 -2.52 1.11
C ALA A 155 -16.64 -1.71 2.33
N ARG A 156 -16.79 -0.39 2.21
CA ARG A 156 -17.39 0.45 3.26
C ARG A 156 -18.84 0.11 3.55
N ARG A 157 -19.62 -0.22 2.51
CA ARG A 157 -21.03 -0.59 2.65
C ARG A 157 -21.21 -1.97 3.28
N ILE A 158 -20.26 -2.89 3.06
CA ILE A 158 -20.24 -4.22 3.65
C ILE A 158 -19.68 -4.20 5.09
N MET A 159 -18.60 -3.44 5.35
CA MET A 159 -17.96 -3.41 6.67
C MET A 159 -18.66 -2.54 7.72
N GLY A 160 -19.65 -1.72 7.33
CA GLY A 160 -20.36 -0.86 8.26
C GLY A 160 -19.50 0.29 8.79
N LYS A 161 -20.15 1.42 9.06
CA LYS A 161 -19.53 2.63 9.59
C LYS A 161 -18.86 2.31 10.95
N PRO A 162 -17.60 2.69 11.22
CA PRO A 162 -17.09 2.64 12.58
C PRO A 162 -17.94 3.57 13.43
N ARG A 163 -18.59 3.03 14.47
CA ARG A 163 -19.20 3.84 15.52
C ARG A 163 -18.04 4.49 16.28
N HIS A 164 -17.74 5.75 15.98
CA HIS A 164 -17.02 6.59 16.92
C HIS A 164 -17.93 6.79 18.13
N GLY A 165 -17.52 6.21 19.27
CA GLY A 165 -17.95 6.66 20.59
C GLY A 165 -17.18 7.91 21.00
#